data_AF-A0A348PTM1-F1
#
_entry.id   AF-A0A348PTM1-F1
#
_cell.length_a   1.000
_cell.length_b   1.000
_cell.length_c   1.000
_cell.angle_alpha   90.00
_cell.angle_beta   90.00
_cell.angle_gamma   90.00
#
_symmetry.space_group_name_H-M   'P 1'
#
loop_
_entity.id
_entity.type
_entity.pdbx_description
1 polymer ?
#
loop_
_entity_poly.entity_id
_entity_poly.type
_entity_poly.pdbx_seq_one_letter_code
_entity_poly.pdbx_strand_id
1 'polypeptide(L)'
;MIPVFCFSQIDHWESVVLPGDDWYYTVPSSQPSTLWNRLDFDHSNWSQGISGFGYGDDDDATLVPENTISVYLRKTFEIIDLKAIERLRLDIDYDDGFVAYLNGQEMARDLVSGVTPAYDQLSDGHHNALLPSGQKPEYFDIDVDFLMEGTNVIAVQVHNQSSTSSDMTALPVLSLGINTTEYIYRSTPSWFSEPIYVDFQSSNLPIVVLETVNNLSIPSEPKIAANMIIVDKGADLRNDISDVTNLDYLDFKGAIKIEVRGSSSSLLPKKQYALTTYDSLGQKEDVSILGMPKENDWILNGIAYDSSLIRDYLSYQLSNQIGQYASRGKYCEVMLNGNYEGIYLFQEKLKADNNRINIKKIQPEDLSLPNLTGGYITKTDKIEGADLVAWNMPNYGGWQSSFVHEYPKSTEIKTSQHQYIKGVFERLENTSGNKNSSLEDGYPSVIDVPSFIDFMILNEFAANVDGYQFSTFFHKDRNGKLRAGPIWDFNLTYGNDLFFWGYDRSFTYGWQFDDGENMGAKFWKDLFDDPIYRCYLNKRWQGLTDLGMPLNTLKVTDFINETVLHISEAADRQEALWGTMGIFDQQVSE
;
A
#
# COMPACT_ATOMS: atom_id res chain seq x y z
N MET A 1 16.70 6.89 34.30
CA MET A 1 16.43 8.34 34.38
C MET A 1 15.22 8.54 33.49
N ILE A 2 14.06 8.85 34.07
CA ILE A 2 12.81 9.01 33.31
C ILE A 2 12.98 10.28 32.48
N PRO A 3 12.88 10.24 31.14
CA PRO A 3 12.81 11.48 30.38
C PRO A 3 11.47 12.13 30.73
N VAL A 4 11.54 13.28 31.36
CA VAL A 4 10.41 14.21 31.39
C VAL A 4 10.34 14.77 29.98
N PHE A 5 9.45 14.22 29.14
CA PHE A 5 9.16 14.82 27.84
C PHE A 5 8.35 16.09 28.09
N CYS A 6 9.04 17.22 28.01
CA CYS A 6 8.39 18.52 27.87
C CYS A 6 7.93 18.62 26.42
N PHE A 7 6.65 18.90 26.24
CA PHE A 7 5.97 18.84 24.95
C PHE A 7 6.51 19.88 23.97
N SER A 8 6.68 19.41 22.75
CA SER A 8 7.07 20.14 21.54
C SER A 8 5.82 20.81 20.95
N GLN A 9 5.70 22.14 21.05
CA GLN A 9 4.62 22.88 20.39
C GLN A 9 5.26 23.82 19.36
N ILE A 10 5.05 23.50 18.08
CA ILE A 10 5.39 24.41 16.98
C ILE A 10 4.38 25.57 17.03
N ASP A 11 4.87 26.80 17.11
CA ASP A 11 4.08 28.02 17.04
C ASP A 11 3.75 28.37 15.58
N HIS A 12 4.76 28.30 14.70
CA HIS A 12 4.61 28.55 13.26
C HIS A 12 5.77 27.91 12.47
N TRP A 13 5.64 27.91 11.14
CA TRP A 13 6.69 27.46 10.22
C TRP A 13 7.35 28.63 9.47
N GLU A 14 8.66 28.54 9.29
CA GLU A 14 9.46 29.46 8.48
C GLU A 14 10.41 28.69 7.54
N SER A 15 10.87 29.30 6.45
CA SER A 15 11.80 28.67 5.51
C SER A 15 13.16 29.35 5.46
N VAL A 16 14.22 28.55 5.51
CA VAL A 16 15.61 28.98 5.37
C VAL A 16 16.16 28.76 3.97
N VAL A 17 15.52 27.88 3.19
CA VAL A 17 15.81 27.64 1.77
C VAL A 17 14.49 27.64 1.02
N LEU A 18 14.39 28.45 -0.04
CA LEU A 18 13.14 28.70 -0.77
C LEU A 18 13.32 28.57 -2.30
N PRO A 19 12.23 28.33 -3.05
CA PRO A 19 12.23 28.54 -4.50
C PRO A 19 12.67 29.96 -4.84
N GLY A 20 13.46 30.11 -5.91
CA GLY A 20 14.02 31.41 -6.30
C GLY A 20 15.33 31.80 -5.61
N ASP A 21 15.82 31.00 -4.65
CA ASP A 21 17.12 31.23 -4.05
C ASP A 21 18.28 30.97 -5.02
N ASP A 22 19.40 31.68 -4.83
CA ASP A 22 20.66 31.33 -5.47
C ASP A 22 21.28 30.07 -4.84
N TRP A 23 21.76 29.19 -5.71
CA TRP A 23 22.48 27.95 -5.40
C TRP A 23 23.75 27.84 -6.24
N TYR A 24 24.73 27.11 -5.73
CA TYR A 24 25.83 26.62 -6.55
C TYR A 24 25.51 25.23 -7.07
N TYR A 25 25.79 24.98 -8.34
CA TYR A 25 25.56 23.69 -8.97
C TYR A 25 26.66 23.25 -9.92
N THR A 26 26.73 21.95 -10.17
CA THR A 26 27.55 21.38 -11.24
C THR A 26 26.85 20.18 -11.88
N VAL A 27 27.02 20.05 -13.19
CA VAL A 27 26.72 18.82 -13.93
C VAL A 27 28.06 18.11 -14.13
N PRO A 28 28.38 17.08 -13.34
CA PRO A 28 29.71 16.51 -13.29
C PRO A 28 30.04 15.68 -14.55
N SER A 29 31.25 15.85 -15.06
CA SER A 29 31.86 14.94 -16.05
C SER A 29 32.75 13.86 -15.42
N SER A 30 32.85 13.86 -14.09
CA SER A 30 33.62 12.92 -13.27
C SER A 30 33.16 13.03 -11.82
N GLN A 31 33.36 11.98 -11.02
CA GLN A 31 32.97 11.96 -9.61
C GLN A 31 33.45 13.21 -8.83
N PRO A 32 32.54 14.00 -8.24
CA PRO A 32 32.92 15.09 -7.34
C PRO A 32 33.69 14.57 -6.11
N SER A 33 34.47 15.46 -5.48
CA SER A 33 35.13 15.17 -4.20
C SER A 33 34.14 14.61 -3.19
N THR A 34 34.49 13.61 -2.39
CA THR A 34 33.61 13.07 -1.33
C THR A 34 33.26 14.09 -0.23
N LEU A 35 33.93 15.26 -0.22
CA LEU A 35 33.69 16.37 0.69
C LEU A 35 32.77 17.45 0.11
N TRP A 36 32.26 17.26 -1.12
CA TRP A 36 31.42 18.23 -1.83
C TRP A 36 30.16 18.66 -1.07
N ASN A 37 29.73 17.94 -0.04
CA ASN A 37 28.55 18.21 0.76
C ASN A 37 28.86 18.90 2.10
N ARG A 38 30.12 19.27 2.35
CA ARG A 38 30.57 19.93 3.58
C ARG A 38 30.72 21.44 3.43
N LEU A 39 30.64 22.15 4.55
CA LEU A 39 30.64 23.62 4.59
C LEU A 39 31.95 24.22 4.07
N ASP A 40 33.08 23.57 4.35
CA ASP A 40 34.43 24.00 3.99
C ASP A 40 34.85 23.65 2.54
N PHE A 41 33.95 23.05 1.75
CA PHE A 41 34.26 22.69 0.36
C PHE A 41 34.38 23.92 -0.55
N ASP A 42 35.50 23.97 -1.27
CA ASP A 42 35.76 24.97 -2.31
C ASP A 42 34.94 24.67 -3.58
N HIS A 43 33.89 25.46 -3.77
CA HIS A 43 32.96 25.40 -4.90
C HIS A 43 33.24 26.50 -5.93
N SER A 44 34.42 27.12 -5.92
CA SER A 44 34.77 28.20 -6.86
C SER A 44 34.69 27.81 -8.34
N ASN A 45 34.73 26.51 -8.65
CA ASN A 45 34.57 25.96 -10.00
C ASN A 45 33.12 25.57 -10.35
N TRP A 46 32.16 25.80 -9.46
CA TRP A 46 30.74 25.49 -9.69
C TRP A 46 30.03 26.71 -10.27
N SER A 47 29.00 26.46 -11.08
CA SER A 47 28.12 27.49 -11.60
C SER A 47 27.16 27.98 -10.53
N GLN A 48 26.57 29.17 -10.71
CA GLN A 48 25.49 29.67 -9.88
C GLN A 48 24.19 29.68 -10.68
N GLY A 49 23.09 29.28 -10.05
CA GLY A 49 21.76 29.23 -10.65
C GLY A 49 20.67 29.49 -9.63
N ILE A 50 19.50 29.88 -10.12
CA ILE A 50 18.29 30.06 -9.31
C ILE A 50 17.64 28.68 -9.09
N SER A 51 17.15 28.43 -7.87
CA SER A 51 16.52 27.16 -7.48
C SER A 51 15.35 26.77 -8.40
N GLY A 52 15.29 25.48 -8.74
CA GLY A 52 14.54 24.92 -9.87
C GLY A 52 15.53 24.53 -10.96
N PHE A 53 16.08 23.32 -10.91
CA PHE A 53 17.13 22.84 -11.81
C PHE A 53 16.68 21.65 -12.61
N GLY A 54 16.75 21.74 -13.94
CA GLY A 54 16.26 20.65 -14.78
C GLY A 54 16.16 20.97 -16.26
N TYR A 55 15.39 20.18 -16.99
CA TYR A 55 15.13 20.31 -18.43
C TYR A 55 13.86 19.54 -18.82
N GLY A 56 13.26 19.87 -19.97
CA GLY A 56 12.25 19.05 -20.65
C GLY A 56 10.79 19.50 -20.53
N ASP A 57 10.45 20.30 -19.52
CA ASP A 57 9.09 20.68 -19.12
C ASP A 57 8.79 22.20 -19.11
N ASP A 58 9.82 23.03 -19.33
CA ASP A 58 9.75 24.51 -19.37
C ASP A 58 9.31 25.18 -18.04
N ASP A 59 9.49 24.52 -16.89
CA ASP A 59 9.15 25.08 -15.58
C ASP A 59 10.35 25.32 -14.63
N ASP A 60 11.52 24.82 -14.97
CA ASP A 60 12.76 25.06 -14.23
C ASP A 60 13.34 26.48 -14.42
N ALA A 61 13.80 27.08 -13.32
CA ALA A 61 14.44 28.39 -13.34
C ALA A 61 15.88 28.34 -13.90
N THR A 62 16.60 27.24 -13.67
CA THR A 62 17.96 26.99 -14.16
C THR A 62 17.98 25.74 -15.02
N LEU A 63 18.14 25.93 -16.32
CA LEU A 63 18.23 24.83 -17.27
C LEU A 63 19.60 24.13 -17.19
N VAL A 64 19.57 22.80 -17.08
CA VAL A 64 20.74 21.92 -17.27
C VAL A 64 20.69 21.27 -18.66
N PRO A 65 21.82 20.76 -19.20
CA PRO A 65 21.81 20.10 -20.51
C PRO A 65 20.88 18.89 -20.56
N GLU A 66 20.21 18.67 -21.69
CA GLU A 66 19.41 17.46 -21.94
C GLU A 66 20.26 16.19 -21.74
N ASN A 67 19.62 15.10 -21.28
CA ASN A 67 20.26 13.83 -20.95
C ASN A 67 21.30 13.92 -19.80
N THR A 68 21.18 14.93 -18.93
CA THR A 68 21.95 14.99 -17.70
C THR A 68 21.60 13.77 -16.84
N ILE A 69 22.62 12.99 -16.45
CA ILE A 69 22.43 11.85 -15.54
C ILE A 69 22.26 12.35 -14.10
N SER A 70 23.10 13.29 -13.68
CA SER A 70 23.01 13.85 -12.34
C SER A 70 23.36 15.33 -12.29
N VAL A 71 22.75 16.03 -11.33
CA VAL A 71 23.09 17.41 -10.95
C VAL A 71 23.40 17.46 -9.47
N TYR A 72 24.47 18.17 -9.12
CA TYR A 72 24.89 18.38 -7.73
C TYR A 72 24.64 19.83 -7.35
N LEU A 73 23.89 20.04 -6.28
CA LEU A 73 23.40 21.33 -5.79
C LEU A 73 23.94 21.58 -4.38
N ARG A 74 24.30 22.82 -4.07
CA ARG A 74 24.66 23.23 -2.70
C ARG A 74 24.30 24.67 -2.40
N LYS A 75 23.87 24.91 -1.16
CA LYS A 75 23.51 26.24 -0.65
C LYS A 75 23.77 26.36 0.83
N THR A 76 24.25 27.52 1.26
CA THR A 76 24.38 27.87 2.67
C THR A 76 23.18 28.66 3.16
N PHE A 77 22.90 28.52 4.46
CA PHE A 77 21.88 29.29 5.18
C PHE A 77 22.32 29.46 6.64
N GLU A 78 21.68 30.37 7.37
CA GLU A 78 22.03 30.69 8.76
C GLU A 78 20.95 30.19 9.72
N ILE A 79 21.36 29.70 10.88
CA ILE A 79 20.51 29.38 12.03
C ILE A 79 20.92 30.28 13.19
N ILE A 80 19.99 31.08 13.71
CA ILE A 80 20.29 32.07 14.75
C ILE A 80 20.27 31.46 16.16
N ASP A 81 19.21 30.73 16.47
CA ASP A 81 19.03 30.05 17.76
C ASP A 81 18.51 28.64 17.49
N LEU A 82 19.33 27.63 17.77
CA LEU A 82 18.95 26.24 17.53
C LEU A 82 17.86 25.77 18.50
N LYS A 83 17.75 26.40 19.68
CA LYS A 83 16.73 26.02 20.68
C LYS A 83 15.32 26.51 20.32
N ALA A 84 15.24 27.50 19.43
CA ALA A 84 13.99 27.99 18.89
C ALA A 84 13.41 27.02 17.83
N ILE A 85 14.20 26.04 17.38
CA ILE A 85 13.84 25.12 16.30
C ILE A 85 13.46 23.78 16.91
N GLU A 86 12.25 23.35 16.58
CA GLU A 86 11.64 22.15 17.10
C GLU A 86 11.54 21.05 16.05
N ARG A 87 11.35 21.44 14.79
CA ARG A 87 11.30 20.54 13.64
C ARG A 87 12.10 21.09 12.47
N LEU A 88 12.63 20.19 11.67
CA LEU A 88 13.23 20.48 10.38
C LEU A 88 12.55 19.62 9.32
N ARG A 89 12.20 20.23 8.18
CA ARG A 89 11.53 19.56 7.07
C ARG A 89 12.23 19.90 5.76
N LEU A 90 12.53 18.88 4.98
CA LEU A 90 12.91 19.01 3.57
C LEU A 90 11.66 18.75 2.72
N ASP A 91 11.24 19.74 1.94
CA ASP A 91 10.36 19.54 0.80
C ASP A 91 11.22 19.47 -0.46
N ILE A 92 10.98 18.50 -1.33
CA ILE A 92 11.73 18.40 -2.58
C ILE A 92 10.81 17.96 -3.72
N ASP A 93 10.78 18.76 -4.78
CA ASP A 93 10.20 18.36 -6.06
C ASP A 93 11.32 17.84 -6.95
N TYR A 94 11.22 16.59 -7.41
CA TYR A 94 12.32 15.91 -8.10
C TYR A 94 11.86 14.93 -9.17
N ASP A 95 12.74 14.68 -10.12
CA ASP A 95 12.61 13.67 -11.17
C ASP A 95 14.03 13.18 -11.56
N ASP A 96 14.44 11.93 -11.35
CA ASP A 96 13.70 10.76 -10.83
C ASP A 96 14.07 10.36 -9.38
N GLY A 97 15.29 10.64 -8.91
CA GLY A 97 15.75 10.23 -7.57
C GLY A 97 16.77 11.18 -6.97
N PHE A 98 16.89 11.20 -5.64
CA PHE A 98 17.78 12.15 -4.98
C PHE A 98 18.48 11.58 -3.73
N VAL A 99 19.58 12.22 -3.35
CA VAL A 99 20.16 12.13 -2.00
C VAL A 99 20.50 13.52 -1.50
N ALA A 100 19.97 13.85 -0.32
CA ALA A 100 20.14 15.14 0.33
C ALA A 100 21.01 15.02 1.60
N TYR A 101 21.85 16.02 1.79
CA TYR A 101 22.81 16.12 2.88
C TYR A 101 22.65 17.47 3.59
N LEU A 102 22.82 17.46 4.90
CA LEU A 102 22.95 18.65 5.74
C LEU A 102 24.27 18.56 6.51
N ASN A 103 25.13 19.56 6.33
CA ASN A 103 26.44 19.63 6.97
C ASN A 103 27.31 18.38 6.76
N GLY A 104 27.19 17.77 5.57
CA GLY A 104 27.93 16.56 5.17
C GLY A 104 27.36 15.24 5.70
N GLN A 105 26.25 15.27 6.44
CA GLN A 105 25.52 14.08 6.88
C GLN A 105 24.30 13.86 5.97
N GLU A 106 24.05 12.62 5.57
CA GLU A 106 22.88 12.28 4.74
C GLU A 106 21.61 12.39 5.59
N MET A 107 20.66 13.21 5.13
CA MET A 107 19.43 13.51 5.88
C MET A 107 18.17 12.91 5.25
N ALA A 108 18.16 12.75 3.91
CA ALA A 108 17.04 12.19 3.17
C ALA A 108 17.52 11.63 1.83
N ARG A 109 16.76 10.68 1.31
CA ARG A 109 17.03 9.99 0.05
C ARG A 109 15.74 9.41 -0.48
N ASP A 110 15.64 9.38 -1.80
CA ASP A 110 14.67 8.52 -2.47
C ASP A 110 15.19 8.03 -3.83
N LEU A 111 14.81 6.80 -4.21
CA LEU A 111 15.14 6.15 -5.48
C LEU A 111 16.63 6.23 -5.91
N VAL A 112 17.56 6.22 -4.97
CA VAL A 112 19.00 6.10 -5.25
C VAL A 112 19.59 5.11 -4.25
N SER A 113 20.34 4.11 -4.72
CA SER A 113 20.95 3.08 -3.88
C SER A 113 22.43 3.34 -3.62
N GLY A 114 22.97 2.70 -2.57
CA GLY A 114 24.40 2.75 -2.25
C GLY A 114 24.80 3.85 -1.24
N VAL A 115 25.98 3.69 -0.64
CA VAL A 115 26.47 4.56 0.45
C VAL A 115 27.04 5.89 -0.08
N THR A 116 27.66 5.85 -1.25
CA THR A 116 28.16 7.05 -1.94
C THR A 116 27.82 6.90 -3.40
N PRO A 117 26.66 7.43 -3.84
CA PRO A 117 26.22 7.32 -5.22
C PRO A 117 27.27 7.86 -6.19
N ALA A 118 27.45 7.14 -7.31
CA ALA A 118 28.35 7.58 -8.36
C ALA A 118 27.69 8.69 -9.19
N TYR A 119 28.47 9.64 -9.71
CA TYR A 119 27.94 10.76 -10.51
C TYR A 119 27.22 10.30 -11.80
N ASP A 120 27.57 9.12 -12.32
CA ASP A 120 26.96 8.49 -13.51
C ASP A 120 25.99 7.36 -13.14
N GLN A 121 25.62 7.23 -11.86
CA GLN A 121 24.59 6.31 -11.41
C GLN A 121 23.21 6.79 -11.85
N LEU A 122 22.39 5.85 -12.32
CA LEU A 122 20.97 6.08 -12.61
C LEU A 122 20.13 5.91 -11.34
N SER A 123 18.99 6.59 -11.28
CA SER A 123 17.98 6.34 -10.25
C SER A 123 17.50 4.88 -10.29
N ASP A 124 17.14 4.34 -9.12
CA ASP A 124 16.64 2.97 -8.97
C ASP A 124 15.19 2.80 -9.50
N GLY A 125 14.48 3.90 -9.76
CA GLY A 125 13.08 3.90 -10.19
C GLY A 125 12.68 5.19 -10.88
N HIS A 126 11.40 5.29 -11.22
CA HIS A 126 10.82 6.49 -11.83
C HIS A 126 10.06 7.31 -10.80
N HIS A 127 10.16 8.64 -10.89
CA HIS A 127 9.35 9.58 -10.12
C HIS A 127 9.22 10.89 -10.90
N ASN A 128 8.01 11.46 -10.95
CA ASN A 128 7.77 12.72 -11.65
C ASN A 128 7.64 13.87 -10.67
N ALA A 129 8.07 15.07 -11.06
CA ALA A 129 7.77 16.30 -10.33
C ALA A 129 6.25 16.51 -10.18
N LEU A 130 5.85 16.98 -9.00
CA LEU A 130 4.46 17.09 -8.55
C LEU A 130 3.90 18.50 -8.71
N LEU A 131 4.69 19.56 -8.47
CA LEU A 131 4.23 20.94 -8.61
C LEU A 131 3.64 21.28 -9.98
N PRO A 132 4.22 20.82 -11.11
CA PRO A 132 3.70 21.15 -12.45
C PRO A 132 2.28 20.61 -12.67
N SER A 133 1.93 19.53 -11.97
CA SER A 133 0.58 18.94 -11.97
C SER A 133 -0.38 19.58 -10.97
N GLY A 134 0.04 20.64 -10.26
CA GLY A 134 -0.73 21.30 -9.20
C GLY A 134 -0.77 20.52 -7.88
N GLN A 135 0.05 19.47 -7.75
CA GLN A 135 0.24 18.73 -6.51
C GLN A 135 1.33 19.40 -5.65
N LYS A 136 1.53 18.90 -4.43
CA LYS A 136 2.56 19.41 -3.51
C LYS A 136 3.79 18.52 -3.59
N PRO A 137 5.01 19.06 -3.38
CA PRO A 137 6.21 18.26 -3.26
C PRO A 137 6.10 17.23 -2.14
N GLU A 138 6.85 16.13 -2.26
CA GLU A 138 7.06 15.23 -1.15
C GLU A 138 7.90 15.90 -0.06
N TYR A 139 7.67 15.52 1.19
CA TYR A 139 8.43 16.03 2.32
C TYR A 139 8.99 14.93 3.21
N PHE A 140 10.11 15.26 3.83
CA PHE A 140 10.87 14.40 4.73
C PHE A 140 11.08 15.15 6.03
N ASP A 141 10.63 14.57 7.15
CA ASP A 141 11.01 15.05 8.48
C ASP A 141 12.49 14.76 8.70
N ILE A 142 13.25 15.80 9.04
CA ILE A 142 14.67 15.73 9.30
C ILE A 142 14.91 15.96 10.79
N ASP A 143 15.86 15.21 11.35
CA ASP A 143 16.28 15.43 12.73
C ASP A 143 16.97 16.80 12.86
N VAL A 144 16.53 17.59 13.85
CA VAL A 144 17.10 18.91 14.14
C VAL A 144 18.56 18.83 14.59
N ASP A 145 19.02 17.66 15.06
CA ASP A 145 20.42 17.42 15.45
C ASP A 145 21.41 17.54 14.27
N PHE A 146 20.92 17.57 13.03
CA PHE A 146 21.74 17.84 11.85
C PHE A 146 22.12 19.32 11.70
N LEU A 147 21.38 20.23 12.34
CA LEU A 147 21.64 21.67 12.32
C LEU A 147 22.73 22.07 13.32
N MET A 148 23.36 23.19 13.04
CA MET A 148 24.28 23.88 13.96
C MET A 148 23.86 25.34 14.08
N GLU A 149 24.09 25.99 15.22
CA GLU A 149 24.00 27.46 15.29
C GLU A 149 25.04 28.11 14.36
N GLY A 150 24.62 29.11 13.60
CA GLY A 150 25.41 29.78 12.55
C GLY A 150 25.20 29.19 11.15
N THR A 151 26.27 29.21 10.35
CA THR A 151 26.21 28.80 8.94
C THR A 151 26.08 27.28 8.80
N ASN A 152 25.07 26.86 8.05
CA ASN A 152 24.81 25.48 7.65
C ASN A 152 24.91 25.35 6.12
N VAL A 153 25.10 24.13 5.63
CA VAL A 153 25.05 23.82 4.19
C VAL A 153 24.09 22.67 3.91
N ILE A 154 23.14 22.91 3.00
CA ILE A 154 22.36 21.86 2.35
C ILE A 154 23.04 21.51 1.03
N ALA A 155 23.09 20.22 0.71
CA ALA A 155 23.65 19.72 -0.53
C ALA A 155 22.78 18.57 -1.06
N VAL A 156 22.48 18.55 -2.36
CA VAL A 156 21.57 17.56 -2.97
C VAL A 156 22.19 17.06 -4.26
N GLN A 157 22.18 15.74 -4.48
CA GLN A 157 22.44 15.15 -5.79
C GLN A 157 21.14 14.53 -6.30
N VAL A 158 20.76 14.86 -7.53
CA VAL A 158 19.56 14.33 -8.20
C VAL A 158 20.01 13.52 -9.40
N HIS A 159 19.32 12.40 -9.67
CA HIS A 159 19.68 11.40 -10.66
C HIS A 159 18.47 11.04 -11.53
N ASN A 160 18.71 10.94 -12.84
CA ASN A 160 17.74 10.40 -13.78
C ASN A 160 17.79 8.86 -13.81
N GLN A 161 16.65 8.23 -14.05
CA GLN A 161 16.50 6.78 -14.18
C GLN A 161 17.13 6.26 -15.48
N SER A 162 17.22 7.11 -16.52
CA SER A 162 17.80 6.76 -17.81
C SER A 162 18.74 7.84 -18.35
N SER A 163 19.77 7.42 -19.07
CA SER A 163 20.66 8.32 -19.82
C SER A 163 20.00 8.94 -21.05
N THR A 164 18.75 8.58 -21.34
CA THR A 164 17.90 9.18 -22.37
C THR A 164 16.59 9.69 -21.78
N SER A 165 16.59 10.15 -20.53
CA SER A 165 15.40 10.74 -19.90
C SER A 165 14.91 11.93 -20.72
N SER A 166 13.59 12.13 -20.73
CA SER A 166 12.95 13.29 -21.37
C SER A 166 13.16 14.57 -20.57
N ASP A 167 13.35 14.42 -19.26
CA ASP A 167 13.24 15.46 -18.26
C ASP A 167 14.16 15.22 -17.05
N MET A 168 14.23 16.22 -16.18
CA MET A 168 14.81 16.20 -14.84
C MET A 168 14.25 17.41 -14.11
N THR A 169 13.97 17.27 -12.81
CA THR A 169 13.60 18.40 -11.95
C THR A 169 14.32 18.28 -10.61
N ALA A 170 14.72 19.42 -10.03
CA ALA A 170 15.27 19.48 -8.67
C ALA A 170 14.98 20.83 -8.01
N LEU A 171 14.04 20.81 -7.05
CA LEU A 171 13.63 21.98 -6.28
C LEU A 171 13.57 21.65 -4.77
N PRO A 172 14.73 21.66 -4.07
CA PRO A 172 14.77 21.48 -2.61
C PRO A 172 14.42 22.76 -1.85
N VAL A 173 13.61 22.61 -0.80
CA VAL A 173 13.14 23.66 0.12
C VAL A 173 13.29 23.17 1.55
N LEU A 174 13.80 24.02 2.44
CA LEU A 174 14.07 23.66 3.83
C LEU A 174 13.32 24.59 4.77
N SER A 175 12.47 24.00 5.60
CA SER A 175 11.57 24.71 6.52
C SER A 175 11.77 24.25 7.96
N LEU A 176 11.56 25.18 8.90
CA LEU A 176 11.76 25.05 10.33
C LEU A 176 10.42 25.19 11.04
N GLY A 177 10.11 24.27 11.95
CA GLY A 177 9.05 24.44 12.93
C GLY A 177 9.60 25.20 14.12
N ILE A 178 9.13 26.43 14.33
CA ILE A 178 9.62 27.35 15.37
C ILE A 178 8.76 27.19 16.63
N ASN A 179 9.37 27.06 17.80
CA ASN A 179 8.68 26.91 19.10
C ASN A 179 8.54 28.23 19.88
N THR A 180 8.89 29.35 19.24
CA THR A 180 8.78 30.70 19.80
C THR A 180 7.82 31.53 18.95
N THR A 181 7.36 32.65 19.48
CA THR A 181 6.48 33.59 18.74
C THR A 181 7.26 34.57 17.84
N GLU A 182 8.59 34.46 17.77
CA GLU A 182 9.44 35.35 16.98
C GLU A 182 9.56 34.83 15.54
N TYR A 183 9.34 35.71 14.56
CA TYR A 183 9.57 35.43 13.15
C TYR A 183 10.96 35.91 12.75
N ILE A 184 11.88 34.96 12.54
CA ILE A 184 13.30 35.23 12.33
C ILE A 184 13.70 35.06 10.86
N TYR A 185 13.07 34.11 10.17
CA TYR A 185 13.41 33.69 8.82
C TYR A 185 12.36 34.19 7.81
N ARG A 186 12.03 33.37 6.80
CA ARG A 186 11.14 33.76 5.69
C ARG A 186 9.84 32.98 5.75
N SER A 187 8.77 33.56 5.23
CA SER A 187 7.50 32.85 5.08
C SER A 187 7.66 31.61 4.20
N THR A 188 6.96 30.54 4.54
CA THR A 188 6.92 29.31 3.75
C THR A 188 6.32 29.51 2.36
N PRO A 189 6.63 28.65 1.38
CA PRO A 189 6.03 28.71 0.04
C PRO A 189 4.51 28.60 0.07
N SER A 190 3.82 29.14 -0.95
CA SER A 190 2.36 29.13 -1.01
C SER A 190 1.72 27.73 -1.08
N TRP A 191 2.47 26.72 -1.52
CA TRP A 191 2.04 25.32 -1.57
C TRP A 191 2.33 24.58 -0.25
N PHE A 192 3.10 25.18 0.67
CA PHE A 192 3.43 24.58 1.95
C PHE A 192 2.16 24.39 2.78
N SER A 193 2.03 23.21 3.37
CA SER A 193 1.03 22.95 4.40
C SER A 193 1.73 22.43 5.64
N GLU A 194 1.37 23.03 6.77
CA GLU A 194 1.84 22.59 8.08
C GLU A 194 1.53 21.09 8.27
N PRO A 195 2.54 20.28 8.63
CA PRO A 195 2.28 18.89 8.99
C PRO A 195 1.36 18.83 10.20
N ILE A 196 0.41 17.91 10.18
CA ILE A 196 -0.39 17.61 11.35
C ILE A 196 0.35 16.53 12.14
N TYR A 197 0.75 16.87 13.36
CA TYR A 197 1.36 15.90 14.27
C TYR A 197 0.32 15.41 15.27
N VAL A 198 0.11 14.09 15.28
CA VAL A 198 -0.71 13.43 16.30
C VAL A 198 0.22 12.98 17.41
N ASP A 199 0.02 13.51 18.62
CA ASP A 199 0.72 13.05 19.83
C ASP A 199 0.19 11.68 20.27
N PHE A 200 0.71 10.63 19.64
CA PHE A 200 0.28 9.26 19.87
C PHE A 200 1.04 8.61 21.03
N GLN A 201 0.32 8.34 22.12
CA GLN A 201 0.89 7.72 23.33
C GLN A 201 0.41 6.28 23.54
N SER A 202 -0.87 6.01 23.25
CA SER A 202 -1.48 4.73 23.60
C SER A 202 -2.72 4.46 22.76
N SER A 203 -3.11 3.20 22.73
CA SER A 203 -4.27 2.72 21.99
C SER A 203 -4.91 1.51 22.64
N ASN A 204 -6.20 1.32 22.41
CA ASN A 204 -6.88 0.04 22.64
C ASN A 204 -6.62 -1.00 21.53
N LEU A 205 -6.00 -0.58 20.42
CA LEU A 205 -5.53 -1.45 19.34
C LEU A 205 -4.06 -1.82 19.55
N PRO A 206 -3.57 -2.95 18.99
CA PRO A 206 -2.15 -3.21 18.87
C PRO A 206 -1.40 -2.05 18.21
N ILE A 207 -0.17 -1.80 18.67
CA ILE A 207 0.69 -0.75 18.12
C ILE A 207 1.83 -1.41 17.35
N VAL A 208 1.92 -1.12 16.05
CA VAL A 208 2.99 -1.61 15.17
C VAL A 208 4.01 -0.50 14.98
N VAL A 209 5.23 -0.71 15.47
CA VAL A 209 6.34 0.22 15.30
C VAL A 209 7.28 -0.32 14.23
N LEU A 210 7.54 0.51 13.21
CA LEU A 210 8.40 0.24 12.07
C LEU A 210 9.58 1.20 12.09
N GLU A 211 10.78 0.65 11.95
CA GLU A 211 12.02 1.42 11.87
C GLU A 211 12.80 0.97 10.64
N THR A 212 12.85 1.82 9.61
CA THR A 212 13.70 1.57 8.44
C THR A 212 15.15 1.92 8.75
N VAL A 213 16.09 1.23 8.12
CA VAL A 213 17.51 1.54 8.29
C VAL A 213 17.75 3.00 7.87
N ASN A 214 18.33 3.82 8.73
CA ASN A 214 18.60 5.25 8.48
C ASN A 214 17.36 6.08 8.07
N ASN A 215 16.16 5.70 8.53
CA ASN A 215 14.91 6.37 8.17
C ASN A 215 14.64 6.47 6.66
N LEU A 216 15.15 5.50 5.88
CA LEU A 216 14.90 5.42 4.44
C LEU A 216 13.40 5.42 4.11
N SER A 217 13.04 6.11 3.03
CA SER A 217 11.74 5.97 2.38
C SER A 217 11.51 4.51 1.98
N ILE A 218 10.25 4.07 2.05
CA ILE A 218 9.90 2.70 1.66
C ILE A 218 9.49 2.75 0.18
N PRO A 219 10.25 2.15 -0.75
CA PRO A 219 9.92 2.14 -2.17
C PRO A 219 8.82 1.12 -2.47
N SER A 220 8.27 1.15 -3.69
CA SER A 220 7.33 0.12 -4.17
C SER A 220 7.99 -1.23 -4.45
N GLU A 221 9.20 -1.22 -5.01
CA GLU A 221 10.06 -2.39 -5.17
C GLU A 221 11.52 -1.91 -5.30
N PRO A 222 12.53 -2.63 -4.78
CA PRO A 222 12.44 -3.84 -3.96
C PRO A 222 12.16 -3.55 -2.48
N LYS A 223 11.69 -4.56 -1.74
CA LYS A 223 11.65 -4.48 -0.27
C LYS A 223 12.99 -4.05 0.34
N ILE A 224 12.95 -3.05 1.21
CA ILE A 224 14.08 -2.59 2.02
C ILE A 224 14.07 -3.23 3.41
N ALA A 225 15.21 -3.23 4.10
CA ALA A 225 15.31 -3.76 5.46
C ALA A 225 14.70 -2.79 6.49
N ALA A 226 13.96 -3.34 7.44
CA ALA A 226 13.40 -2.61 8.58
C ALA A 226 13.30 -3.53 9.81
N ASN A 227 13.09 -2.94 10.99
CA ASN A 227 12.67 -3.67 12.18
C ASN A 227 11.19 -3.42 12.44
N MET A 228 10.52 -4.44 12.98
CA MET A 228 9.13 -4.33 13.41
C MET A 228 8.99 -4.80 14.86
N ILE A 229 8.28 -4.00 15.64
CA ILE A 229 7.85 -4.31 17.00
C ILE A 229 6.33 -4.19 17.04
N ILE A 230 5.65 -5.15 17.66
CA ILE A 230 4.20 -5.12 17.85
C ILE A 230 3.92 -5.20 19.34
N VAL A 231 3.40 -4.10 19.91
CA VAL A 231 2.93 -4.04 21.29
C VAL A 231 1.46 -4.48 21.30
N ASP A 232 1.19 -5.57 21.99
CA ASP A 232 -0.16 -6.07 22.25
C ASP A 232 -0.21 -6.76 23.62
N LYS A 233 -0.77 -6.07 24.60
CA LYS A 233 -0.98 -6.60 25.96
C LYS A 233 -2.15 -7.58 26.04
N GLY A 234 -2.87 -7.78 24.94
CA GLY A 234 -4.08 -8.58 24.87
C GLY A 234 -5.33 -7.80 25.22
N ALA A 235 -6.46 -8.52 25.17
CA ALA A 235 -7.78 -7.93 25.38
C ALA A 235 -7.91 -7.22 26.74
N ASP A 236 -8.67 -6.13 26.76
CA ASP A 236 -9.00 -5.30 27.93
C ASP A 236 -7.83 -4.50 28.54
N LEU A 237 -6.62 -4.63 28.00
CA LEU A 237 -5.46 -3.83 28.39
C LEU A 237 -5.12 -2.81 27.32
N ARG A 238 -4.79 -1.59 27.76
CA ARG A 238 -4.39 -0.51 26.86
C ARG A 238 -2.91 -0.63 26.50
N ASN A 239 -2.61 -0.62 25.21
CA ASN A 239 -1.26 -0.61 24.67
C ASN A 239 -0.67 0.79 24.77
N ASP A 240 0.61 0.89 25.11
CA ASP A 240 1.32 2.16 25.26
C ASP A 240 2.61 2.10 24.44
N ILE A 241 2.93 3.19 23.73
CA ILE A 241 4.10 3.23 22.86
C ILE A 241 5.41 3.09 23.65
N SER A 242 5.42 3.45 24.93
CA SER A 242 6.61 3.29 25.78
C SER A 242 6.97 1.84 26.10
N ASP A 243 6.05 0.88 25.84
CA ASP A 243 6.24 -0.54 26.12
C ASP A 243 7.04 -1.30 25.05
N VAL A 244 7.54 -0.63 24.00
CA VAL A 244 8.36 -1.24 22.92
C VAL A 244 9.63 -1.96 23.41
N THR A 245 10.04 -1.72 24.65
CA THR A 245 11.18 -2.39 25.29
C THR A 245 10.78 -3.52 26.26
N ASN A 246 9.51 -3.65 26.61
CA ASN A 246 9.02 -4.64 27.55
C ASN A 246 8.57 -5.92 26.84
N LEU A 247 9.43 -6.94 26.84
CA LEU A 247 9.22 -8.20 26.12
C LEU A 247 7.93 -8.95 26.52
N ASP A 248 7.40 -8.75 27.72
CA ASP A 248 6.16 -9.40 28.17
C ASP A 248 4.91 -8.82 27.49
N TYR A 249 5.03 -7.64 26.87
CA TYR A 249 3.94 -6.91 26.20
C TYR A 249 4.07 -6.91 24.67
N LEU A 250 5.06 -7.62 24.13
CA LEU A 250 5.27 -7.70 22.68
C LEU A 250 4.68 -8.98 22.13
N ASP A 251 3.81 -8.87 21.13
CA ASP A 251 3.38 -10.01 20.31
C ASP A 251 4.49 -10.39 19.30
N PHE A 252 5.19 -9.39 18.76
CA PHE A 252 6.28 -9.59 17.82
C PHE A 252 7.42 -8.59 18.01
N LYS A 253 8.66 -9.05 17.81
CA LYS A 253 9.85 -8.22 17.67
C LYS A 253 10.86 -8.92 16.76
N GLY A 254 11.18 -8.33 15.62
CA GLY A 254 12.11 -8.96 14.68
C GLY A 254 12.42 -8.13 13.44
N ALA A 255 13.35 -8.66 12.65
CA ALA A 255 13.72 -8.09 11.38
C ALA A 255 12.67 -8.39 10.31
N ILE A 256 12.38 -7.40 9.47
CA ILE A 256 11.52 -7.55 8.31
C ILE A 256 12.21 -6.96 7.07
N LYS A 257 11.64 -7.27 5.91
CA LYS A 257 11.75 -6.39 4.76
C LYS A 257 10.37 -5.84 4.41
N ILE A 258 10.31 -4.59 3.96
CA ILE A 258 9.07 -3.85 3.71
C ILE A 258 9.13 -3.10 2.37
N GLU A 259 7.99 -3.05 1.67
CA GLU A 259 7.76 -2.25 0.45
C GLU A 259 6.36 -1.66 0.47
N VAL A 260 6.17 -0.55 -0.24
CA VAL A 260 4.83 -0.02 -0.56
C VAL A 260 4.13 -1.01 -1.50
N ARG A 261 2.83 -1.21 -1.29
CA ARG A 261 2.02 -2.13 -2.11
C ARG A 261 0.79 -1.46 -2.70
N GLY A 262 0.20 -2.18 -3.65
CA GLY A 262 -1.00 -1.75 -4.36
C GLY A 262 -0.67 -0.88 -5.57
N SER A 263 -1.67 -0.66 -6.40
CA SER A 263 -1.54 0.06 -7.67
C SER A 263 -2.09 1.48 -7.51
N SER A 264 -3.37 1.72 -7.73
CA SER A 264 -3.94 3.06 -7.52
C SER A 264 -3.79 3.57 -6.08
N SER A 265 -3.82 2.67 -5.09
CA SER A 265 -3.64 3.02 -3.68
C SER A 265 -2.23 3.50 -3.33
N SER A 266 -1.19 3.12 -4.11
CA SER A 266 0.19 3.54 -3.81
C SER A 266 0.39 5.02 -4.08
N LEU A 267 -0.48 5.63 -4.88
CA LEU A 267 -0.52 7.06 -5.17
C LEU A 267 -1.14 7.88 -4.02
N LEU A 268 -1.83 7.25 -3.08
CA LEU A 268 -2.38 7.96 -1.92
C LEU A 268 -1.26 8.42 -0.98
N PRO A 269 -1.41 9.55 -0.27
CA PRO A 269 -0.43 9.98 0.73
C PRO A 269 -0.20 8.93 1.80
N LYS A 270 -1.29 8.38 2.36
CA LYS A 270 -1.24 7.27 3.29
C LYS A 270 -0.91 5.97 2.55
N LYS A 271 0.33 5.52 2.66
CA LYS A 271 0.80 4.30 2.01
C LYS A 271 0.31 3.06 2.73
N GLN A 272 0.29 1.95 2.01
CA GLN A 272 0.07 0.62 2.56
C GLN A 272 1.24 -0.29 2.21
N TYR A 273 1.51 -1.28 3.06
CA TYR A 273 2.79 -2.00 3.01
C TYR A 273 2.63 -3.51 2.90
N ALA A 274 3.54 -4.14 2.14
CA ALA A 274 3.77 -5.57 2.18
C ALA A 274 5.07 -5.83 2.94
N LEU A 275 5.04 -6.75 3.90
CA LEU A 275 6.18 -7.05 4.76
C LEU A 275 6.49 -8.53 4.82
N THR A 276 7.78 -8.87 4.92
CA THR A 276 8.28 -10.24 5.03
C THR A 276 9.17 -10.36 6.26
N THR A 277 8.93 -11.34 7.14
CA THR A 277 9.72 -11.55 8.37
C THR A 277 10.96 -12.41 8.13
N TYR A 278 12.04 -12.11 8.86
CA TYR A 278 13.34 -12.75 8.73
C TYR A 278 13.93 -13.14 10.09
N ASP A 279 14.60 -14.29 10.13
CA ASP A 279 15.35 -14.76 11.29
C ASP A 279 16.72 -14.04 11.43
N SER A 280 17.44 -14.35 12.51
CA SER A 280 18.79 -13.80 12.76
C SER A 280 19.85 -14.19 11.72
N LEU A 281 19.56 -15.16 10.84
CA LEU A 281 20.43 -15.61 9.75
C LEU A 281 20.05 -14.97 8.40
N GLY A 282 19.05 -14.08 8.38
CA GLY A 282 18.54 -13.44 7.18
C GLY A 282 17.74 -14.38 6.28
N GLN A 283 17.21 -15.49 6.82
CA GLN A 283 16.27 -16.38 6.12
C GLN A 283 14.83 -15.98 6.44
N LYS A 284 13.91 -16.20 5.49
CA LYS A 284 12.49 -15.97 5.75
C LYS A 284 12.01 -16.85 6.90
N GLU A 285 11.28 -16.28 7.84
CA GLU A 285 10.82 -16.98 9.04
C GLU A 285 9.29 -16.95 9.13
N ASP A 286 8.67 -18.12 9.22
CA ASP A 286 7.23 -18.23 9.46
C ASP A 286 6.92 -18.01 10.94
N VAL A 287 6.29 -16.87 11.24
CA VAL A 287 5.96 -16.44 12.61
C VAL A 287 4.46 -16.28 12.78
N SER A 288 3.95 -16.47 14.00
CA SER A 288 2.55 -16.16 14.33
C SER A 288 2.51 -14.72 14.83
N ILE A 289 1.61 -13.90 14.28
CA ILE A 289 1.45 -12.49 14.65
C ILE A 289 -0.01 -12.24 14.97
N LEU A 290 -0.28 -11.59 16.10
CA LEU A 290 -1.61 -11.22 16.60
C LEU A 290 -2.60 -12.40 16.64
N GLY A 291 -2.07 -13.57 17.01
CA GLY A 291 -2.81 -14.84 17.08
C GLY A 291 -3.15 -15.47 15.73
N MET A 292 -2.69 -14.92 14.60
CA MET A 292 -2.89 -15.50 13.28
C MET A 292 -1.90 -16.66 13.00
N PRO A 293 -2.28 -17.67 12.19
CA PRO A 293 -1.39 -18.79 11.85
C PRO A 293 -0.07 -18.35 11.23
N LYS A 294 0.97 -19.19 11.42
CA LYS A 294 2.34 -18.85 11.04
C LYS A 294 2.51 -18.59 9.53
N GLU A 295 3.26 -17.54 9.21
CA GLU A 295 3.74 -17.20 7.86
C GLU A 295 4.83 -16.13 7.90
N ASN A 296 5.57 -15.96 6.80
CA ASN A 296 6.52 -14.87 6.62
C ASN A 296 6.02 -13.62 5.90
N ASP A 297 5.08 -13.70 4.95
CA ASP A 297 4.52 -12.56 4.21
C ASP A 297 3.19 -12.04 4.79
N TRP A 298 3.16 -10.76 5.13
CA TRP A 298 2.04 -10.05 5.76
C TRP A 298 1.76 -8.71 5.07
N ILE A 299 0.63 -8.09 5.41
CA ILE A 299 0.18 -6.83 4.82
C ILE A 299 -0.25 -5.89 5.95
N LEU A 300 0.20 -4.64 5.88
CA LEU A 300 -0.41 -3.50 6.57
C LEU A 300 -1.30 -2.77 5.54
N ASN A 301 -2.60 -3.07 5.55
CA ASN A 301 -3.55 -2.43 4.65
C ASN A 301 -3.91 -1.04 5.19
N GLY A 302 -3.67 -0.02 4.38
CA GLY A 302 -3.94 1.38 4.71
C GLY A 302 -5.42 1.77 4.63
N ILE A 303 -6.28 0.84 4.19
CA ILE A 303 -7.73 0.98 4.06
C ILE A 303 -8.08 2.07 3.03
N ALA A 304 -7.48 1.93 1.85
CA ALA A 304 -7.59 2.89 0.77
C ALA A 304 -9.03 3.01 0.25
N TYR A 305 -9.47 4.25 0.03
CA TYR A 305 -10.79 4.58 -0.54
C TYR A 305 -12.01 4.14 0.30
N ASP A 306 -11.80 3.70 1.55
CA ASP A 306 -12.88 3.31 2.46
C ASP A 306 -12.92 4.24 3.68
N SER A 307 -13.79 5.24 3.60
CA SER A 307 -14.06 6.20 4.67
C SER A 307 -14.68 5.60 5.93
N SER A 308 -15.28 4.41 5.84
CA SER A 308 -15.84 3.71 7.00
C SER A 308 -14.81 2.89 7.74
N LEU A 309 -13.64 2.64 7.16
CA LEU A 309 -12.60 1.75 7.67
C LEU A 309 -12.99 0.27 7.86
N ILE A 310 -14.21 -0.13 7.49
CA ILE A 310 -14.83 -1.38 7.93
C ILE A 310 -15.11 -2.35 6.78
N ARG A 311 -15.23 -1.91 5.52
CA ARG A 311 -15.86 -2.69 4.43
C ARG A 311 -15.11 -3.98 4.08
N ASP A 312 -13.79 -3.88 3.93
CA ASP A 312 -12.91 -5.04 3.75
C ASP A 312 -13.03 -5.99 4.94
N TYR A 313 -12.88 -5.44 6.15
CA TYR A 313 -12.87 -6.21 7.39
C TYR A 313 -14.18 -6.97 7.62
N LEU A 314 -15.32 -6.29 7.47
CA LEU A 314 -16.65 -6.86 7.55
C LEU A 314 -16.80 -8.02 6.58
N SER A 315 -16.46 -7.81 5.31
CA SER A 315 -16.64 -8.81 4.26
C SER A 315 -15.78 -10.04 4.52
N TYR A 316 -14.52 -9.86 4.93
CA TYR A 316 -13.64 -10.97 5.28
C TYR A 316 -14.09 -11.72 6.52
N GLN A 317 -14.61 -11.03 7.55
CA GLN A 317 -15.18 -11.69 8.72
C GLN A 317 -16.43 -12.50 8.35
N LEU A 318 -17.34 -11.95 7.55
CA LEU A 318 -18.53 -12.65 7.09
C LEU A 318 -18.17 -13.91 6.28
N SER A 319 -17.21 -13.81 5.36
CA SER A 319 -16.70 -14.96 4.61
C SER A 319 -16.18 -16.06 5.54
N ASN A 320 -15.34 -15.69 6.51
CA ASN A 320 -14.77 -16.64 7.47
C ASN A 320 -15.86 -17.29 8.35
N GLN A 321 -16.88 -16.53 8.79
CA GLN A 321 -18.00 -17.05 9.58
C GLN A 321 -18.90 -18.03 8.81
N ILE A 322 -19.01 -17.90 7.48
CA ILE A 322 -19.76 -18.86 6.66
C ILE A 322 -18.92 -20.07 6.21
N GLY A 323 -17.65 -20.12 6.61
CA GLY A 323 -16.73 -21.24 6.37
C GLY A 323 -15.89 -21.13 5.10
N GLN A 324 -15.83 -19.94 4.47
CA GLN A 324 -14.94 -19.68 3.33
C GLN A 324 -13.76 -18.83 3.80
N TYR A 325 -12.55 -19.33 3.62
CA TYR A 325 -11.35 -18.57 3.96
C TYR A 325 -11.35 -17.23 3.22
N ALA A 326 -11.25 -16.15 3.98
CA ALA A 326 -10.82 -14.84 3.54
C ALA A 326 -9.67 -14.39 4.46
N SER A 327 -8.86 -13.44 4.00
CA SER A 327 -7.71 -12.97 4.78
C SER A 327 -8.14 -12.56 6.18
N ARG A 328 -7.48 -13.13 7.19
CA ARG A 328 -7.67 -12.71 8.58
C ARG A 328 -6.88 -11.43 8.79
N GLY A 329 -7.46 -10.52 9.56
CA GLY A 329 -6.82 -9.27 9.92
C GLY A 329 -7.17 -8.81 11.32
N LYS A 330 -6.33 -7.93 11.85
CA LYS A 330 -6.50 -7.23 13.12
C LYS A 330 -6.21 -5.75 12.88
N TYR A 331 -7.08 -4.87 13.39
CA TYR A 331 -6.78 -3.45 13.39
C TYR A 331 -5.56 -3.18 14.25
N CYS A 332 -4.74 -2.22 13.85
CA CYS A 332 -3.61 -1.73 14.59
C CYS A 332 -3.39 -0.25 14.28
N GLU A 333 -2.58 0.42 15.10
CA GLU A 333 -2.06 1.74 14.78
C GLU A 333 -0.57 1.65 14.50
N VAL A 334 -0.11 2.41 13.51
CA VAL A 334 1.26 2.32 13.01
C VAL A 334 2.07 3.55 13.42
N MET A 335 3.28 3.29 13.90
CA MET A 335 4.35 4.27 14.02
C MET A 335 5.46 3.91 13.03
N LEU A 336 5.85 4.82 12.14
CA LEU A 336 6.93 4.65 11.18
C LEU A 336 8.02 5.68 11.44
N ASN A 337 9.24 5.23 11.76
CA ASN A 337 10.39 6.10 12.02
C ASN A 337 10.10 7.21 13.06
N GLY A 338 9.26 6.92 14.05
CA GLY A 338 8.85 7.85 15.10
C GLY A 338 7.62 8.70 14.78
N ASN A 339 7.09 8.64 13.56
CA ASN A 339 5.87 9.35 13.15
C ASN A 339 4.64 8.44 13.24
N TYR A 340 3.51 8.99 13.65
CA TYR A 340 2.23 8.29 13.64
C TYR A 340 1.64 8.27 12.23
N GLU A 341 1.19 7.09 11.77
CA GLU A 341 0.70 6.86 10.40
C GLU A 341 -0.81 6.56 10.33
N GLY A 342 -1.50 6.50 11.46
CA GLY A 342 -2.94 6.18 11.51
C GLY A 342 -3.25 4.71 11.78
N ILE A 343 -4.52 4.35 11.56
CA ILE A 343 -5.06 3.00 11.73
C ILE A 343 -4.85 2.16 10.47
N TYR A 344 -4.42 0.93 10.64
CA TYR A 344 -4.23 -0.06 9.58
C TYR A 344 -4.97 -1.34 9.91
N LEU A 345 -5.20 -2.17 8.88
CA LEU A 345 -5.57 -3.56 9.06
C LEU A 345 -4.33 -4.43 8.80
N PHE A 346 -3.72 -4.96 9.87
CA PHE A 346 -2.65 -5.94 9.78
C PHE A 346 -3.24 -7.30 9.41
N GLN A 347 -2.94 -7.79 8.21
CA GLN A 347 -3.64 -8.93 7.63
C GLN A 347 -2.74 -9.89 6.86
N GLU A 348 -3.27 -11.08 6.62
CA GLU A 348 -2.62 -12.13 5.86
C GLU A 348 -2.51 -11.79 4.37
N LYS A 349 -1.40 -12.17 3.75
CA LYS A 349 -1.31 -12.26 2.29
C LYS A 349 -1.95 -13.57 1.81
N LEU A 350 -2.77 -13.50 0.76
CA LEU A 350 -3.32 -14.69 0.11
C LEU A 350 -2.18 -15.54 -0.45
N LYS A 351 -2.02 -16.75 0.08
CA LYS A 351 -1.00 -17.71 -0.34
C LYS A 351 -1.54 -19.12 -0.28
N ALA A 352 -0.99 -19.98 -1.13
CA ALA A 352 -1.18 -21.42 -1.02
C ALA A 352 -0.41 -21.92 0.22
N ASP A 353 -1.14 -22.32 1.25
CA ASP A 353 -0.63 -22.96 2.46
C ASP A 353 -1.78 -23.64 3.23
N ASN A 354 -1.44 -24.46 4.22
CA ASN A 354 -2.42 -25.30 4.94
C ASN A 354 -3.41 -24.51 5.81
N ASN A 355 -3.11 -23.28 6.18
CA ASN A 355 -3.92 -22.43 7.07
C ASN A 355 -4.62 -21.28 6.32
N ARG A 356 -4.34 -21.09 5.03
CA ARG A 356 -4.97 -20.11 4.12
C ARG A 356 -5.67 -20.81 2.96
N ILE A 357 -5.15 -20.65 1.73
CA ILE A 357 -5.64 -21.36 0.55
C ILE A 357 -5.05 -22.77 0.59
N ASN A 358 -5.78 -23.66 1.26
CA ASN A 358 -5.36 -25.03 1.53
C ASN A 358 -5.39 -25.89 0.26
N ILE A 359 -4.30 -25.85 -0.49
CA ILE A 359 -4.06 -26.66 -1.68
C ILE A 359 -2.67 -27.27 -1.64
N LYS A 360 -2.52 -28.47 -2.20
CA LYS A 360 -1.20 -29.06 -2.42
C LYS A 360 -0.56 -28.46 -3.67
N LYS A 361 0.34 -27.51 -3.47
CA LYS A 361 1.11 -26.81 -4.52
C LYS A 361 1.58 -27.73 -5.65
N ILE A 362 1.22 -27.36 -6.89
CA ILE A 362 1.72 -28.03 -8.10
C ILE A 362 3.22 -27.80 -8.26
N GLN A 363 3.96 -28.86 -8.60
CA GLN A 363 5.41 -28.77 -8.81
C GLN A 363 5.76 -28.68 -10.30
N PRO A 364 6.94 -28.14 -10.68
CA PRO A 364 7.37 -28.06 -12.08
C PRO A 364 7.34 -29.40 -12.84
N GLU A 365 7.52 -30.52 -12.15
CA GLU A 365 7.49 -31.88 -12.68
C GLU A 365 6.08 -32.50 -12.81
N ASP A 366 5.05 -31.86 -12.25
CA ASP A 366 3.67 -32.33 -12.29
C ASP A 366 3.03 -32.02 -13.66
N LEU A 367 3.51 -32.69 -14.71
CA LEU A 367 3.17 -32.41 -16.11
C LEU A 367 2.15 -33.37 -16.73
N SER A 368 1.72 -34.37 -15.97
CA SER A 368 0.78 -35.42 -16.40
C SER A 368 -0.21 -35.79 -15.31
N LEU A 369 -1.31 -36.43 -15.73
CA LEU A 369 -2.32 -36.91 -14.79
C LEU A 369 -1.76 -38.04 -13.91
N PRO A 370 -2.19 -38.13 -12.63
CA PRO A 370 -3.17 -37.26 -11.96
C PRO A 370 -2.56 -35.99 -11.35
N ASN A 371 -1.24 -35.84 -11.33
CA ASN A 371 -0.56 -34.75 -10.63
C ASN A 371 -0.85 -33.36 -11.20
N LEU A 372 -1.09 -33.28 -12.51
CA LEU A 372 -1.44 -32.06 -13.24
C LEU A 372 -2.79 -31.44 -12.81
N THR A 373 -3.62 -32.18 -12.05
CA THR A 373 -5.03 -31.82 -11.87
C THR A 373 -5.31 -30.67 -10.93
N GLY A 374 -4.32 -30.12 -10.23
CA GLY A 374 -4.54 -29.04 -9.25
C GLY A 374 -3.27 -28.65 -8.51
N GLY A 375 -3.45 -27.85 -7.46
CA GLY A 375 -2.37 -27.19 -6.74
C GLY A 375 -2.06 -25.80 -7.25
N TYR A 376 -3.04 -25.11 -7.84
CA TYR A 376 -2.89 -23.78 -8.44
C TYR A 376 -3.88 -22.76 -7.89
N ILE A 377 -3.52 -21.49 -8.03
CA ILE A 377 -4.34 -20.30 -7.78
C ILE A 377 -4.32 -19.46 -9.05
N THR A 378 -5.49 -19.03 -9.49
CA THR A 378 -5.69 -18.14 -10.64
C THR A 378 -6.55 -16.98 -10.19
N LYS A 379 -6.34 -15.79 -10.76
CA LYS A 379 -7.23 -14.64 -10.54
C LYS A 379 -7.68 -14.02 -11.85
N THR A 380 -8.83 -13.33 -11.87
CA THR A 380 -9.08 -12.29 -12.87
C THR A 380 -8.73 -10.94 -12.30
N ASP A 381 -7.91 -10.18 -13.01
CA ASP A 381 -7.35 -8.94 -12.48
C ASP A 381 -6.86 -7.99 -13.59
N LYS A 382 -6.53 -6.76 -13.20
CA LYS A 382 -5.74 -5.82 -14.01
C LYS A 382 -4.33 -6.36 -14.19
N ILE A 383 -3.64 -5.94 -15.26
CA ILE A 383 -2.26 -6.33 -15.52
C ILE A 383 -1.34 -5.27 -14.94
N GLU A 384 -0.70 -5.61 -13.83
CA GLU A 384 0.11 -4.69 -13.02
C GLU A 384 1.45 -5.33 -12.65
N GLY A 385 2.50 -4.52 -12.57
CA GLY A 385 3.86 -4.98 -12.25
C GLY A 385 4.35 -6.08 -13.19
N ALA A 386 4.74 -7.23 -12.62
CA ALA A 386 5.24 -8.38 -13.37
C ALA A 386 4.14 -9.37 -13.82
N ASP A 387 2.86 -9.07 -13.58
CA ASP A 387 1.77 -9.95 -14.00
C ASP A 387 1.69 -10.02 -15.53
N LEU A 388 1.39 -11.22 -16.04
CA LEU A 388 1.20 -11.47 -17.47
C LEU A 388 -0.17 -12.10 -17.69
N VAL A 389 -0.90 -11.60 -18.69
CA VAL A 389 -2.15 -12.19 -19.15
C VAL A 389 -1.90 -13.65 -19.54
N ALA A 390 -2.54 -14.58 -18.84
CA ALA A 390 -2.51 -15.99 -19.17
C ALA A 390 -3.49 -16.31 -20.30
N TRP A 391 -4.75 -15.90 -20.15
CA TRP A 391 -5.76 -15.94 -21.21
C TRP A 391 -6.86 -14.91 -20.95
N ASN A 392 -7.75 -14.73 -21.92
CA ASN A 392 -8.91 -13.86 -21.80
C ASN A 392 -10.18 -14.71 -21.99
N MET A 393 -11.26 -14.32 -21.31
CA MET A 393 -12.60 -14.86 -21.55
C MET A 393 -13.57 -13.70 -21.80
N PRO A 394 -14.57 -13.87 -22.68
CA PRO A 394 -15.55 -12.83 -22.96
C PRO A 394 -16.43 -12.50 -21.75
N ASN A 395 -16.87 -11.25 -21.69
CA ASN A 395 -17.89 -10.72 -20.77
C ASN A 395 -19.15 -10.31 -21.59
N TYR A 396 -20.32 -10.27 -20.96
CA TYR A 396 -21.57 -9.77 -21.54
C TYR A 396 -21.58 -8.24 -21.81
N GLY A 397 -20.75 -7.45 -21.14
CA GLY A 397 -20.55 -6.02 -21.39
C GLY A 397 -19.82 -5.70 -22.71
N GLY A 398 -19.24 -6.71 -23.38
CA GLY A 398 -18.58 -6.55 -24.68
C GLY A 398 -17.05 -6.44 -24.63
N TRP A 399 -16.45 -6.48 -23.44
CA TRP A 399 -15.00 -6.57 -23.23
C TRP A 399 -14.57 -7.99 -22.75
N GLN A 400 -13.34 -8.11 -22.27
CA GLN A 400 -12.74 -9.38 -21.82
C GLN A 400 -12.39 -9.32 -20.33
N SER A 401 -12.47 -10.47 -19.65
CA SER A 401 -11.85 -10.69 -18.34
C SER A 401 -10.51 -11.38 -18.54
N SER A 402 -9.44 -10.73 -18.08
CA SER A 402 -8.08 -11.24 -18.17
C SER A 402 -7.75 -12.11 -16.96
N PHE A 403 -7.24 -13.31 -17.22
CA PHE A 403 -6.84 -14.27 -16.20
C PHE A 403 -5.32 -14.23 -16.01
N VAL A 404 -4.89 -14.33 -14.76
CA VAL A 404 -3.48 -14.32 -14.34
C VAL A 404 -3.21 -15.53 -13.45
N HIS A 405 -2.04 -16.13 -13.60
CA HIS A 405 -1.58 -17.20 -12.70
C HIS A 405 -0.96 -16.61 -11.44
N GLU A 406 -1.68 -16.68 -10.33
CA GLU A 406 -1.16 -16.27 -9.02
C GLU A 406 -0.18 -17.32 -8.46
N TYR A 407 -0.52 -18.61 -8.64
CA TYR A 407 0.39 -19.71 -8.32
C TYR A 407 0.14 -20.91 -9.23
N PRO A 408 1.19 -21.50 -9.85
CA PRO A 408 2.57 -20.99 -9.95
C PRO A 408 2.59 -19.68 -10.74
N LYS A 409 3.60 -18.82 -10.54
CA LYS A 409 3.64 -17.52 -11.25
C LYS A 409 3.80 -17.73 -12.75
N SER A 410 3.38 -16.74 -13.55
CA SER A 410 3.46 -16.79 -15.02
C SER A 410 4.87 -17.06 -15.57
N THR A 411 5.91 -16.70 -14.82
CA THR A 411 7.33 -16.96 -15.15
C THR A 411 7.79 -18.40 -14.85
N GLU A 412 7.04 -19.13 -14.02
CA GLU A 412 7.41 -20.46 -13.52
C GLU A 412 6.58 -21.58 -14.15
N ILE A 413 5.32 -21.27 -14.49
CA ILE A 413 4.33 -22.22 -14.99
C ILE A 413 4.77 -22.93 -16.26
N LYS A 414 4.51 -24.24 -16.34
CA LYS A 414 4.81 -25.04 -17.55
C LYS A 414 3.65 -25.04 -18.52
N THR A 415 3.94 -25.23 -19.81
CA THR A 415 2.93 -25.22 -20.87
C THR A 415 1.77 -26.21 -20.63
N SER A 416 2.05 -27.44 -20.16
CA SER A 416 0.99 -28.41 -19.87
C SER A 416 0.13 -28.00 -18.68
N GLN A 417 0.71 -27.36 -17.66
CA GLN A 417 -0.01 -26.80 -16.51
C GLN A 417 -0.92 -25.66 -16.95
N HIS A 418 -0.39 -24.71 -17.70
CA HIS A 418 -1.15 -23.62 -18.28
C HIS A 418 -2.34 -24.13 -19.12
N GLN A 419 -2.10 -25.08 -20.03
CA GLN A 419 -3.13 -25.65 -20.90
C GLN A 419 -4.20 -26.39 -20.09
N TYR A 420 -3.81 -27.14 -19.05
CA TYR A 420 -4.76 -27.81 -18.18
C TYR A 420 -5.66 -26.81 -17.44
N ILE A 421 -5.06 -25.79 -16.82
CA ILE A 421 -5.78 -24.77 -16.05
C ILE A 421 -6.75 -24.03 -16.96
N LYS A 422 -6.28 -23.48 -18.08
CA LYS A 422 -7.12 -22.81 -19.07
C LYS A 422 -8.29 -23.70 -19.51
N GLY A 423 -8.02 -24.97 -19.81
CA GLY A 423 -9.04 -25.94 -20.19
C GLY A 423 -10.11 -26.21 -19.10
N VAL A 424 -9.80 -26.02 -17.81
CA VAL A 424 -10.81 -26.08 -16.73
C VAL A 424 -11.80 -24.93 -16.87
N PHE A 425 -11.32 -23.71 -17.11
CA PHE A 425 -12.17 -22.52 -17.28
C PHE A 425 -12.97 -22.56 -18.59
N GLU A 426 -12.37 -23.00 -19.70
CA GLU A 426 -13.08 -23.21 -20.96
C GLU A 426 -14.22 -24.24 -20.81
N ARG A 427 -14.00 -25.32 -20.02
CA ARG A 427 -15.08 -26.27 -19.69
C ARG A 427 -16.16 -25.63 -18.81
N LEU A 428 -15.79 -24.79 -17.86
CA LEU A 428 -16.76 -24.05 -17.04
C LEU A 428 -17.63 -23.15 -17.91
N GLU A 429 -17.04 -22.32 -18.77
CA GLU A 429 -17.78 -21.47 -19.72
C GLU A 429 -18.70 -22.30 -20.61
N ASN A 430 -18.21 -23.37 -21.22
CA ASN A 430 -19.03 -24.21 -22.07
C ASN A 430 -20.19 -24.88 -21.31
N THR A 431 -19.96 -25.42 -20.11
CA THR A 431 -21.00 -26.13 -19.35
C THR A 431 -22.03 -25.20 -18.73
N SER A 432 -21.61 -24.03 -18.23
CA SER A 432 -22.51 -22.99 -17.71
C SER A 432 -23.32 -22.31 -18.82
N GLY A 433 -22.69 -21.93 -19.94
CA GLY A 433 -23.39 -21.33 -21.08
C GLY A 433 -24.43 -22.24 -21.72
N ASN A 434 -24.21 -23.56 -21.69
CA ASN A 434 -25.21 -24.55 -22.11
C ASN A 434 -26.27 -24.87 -21.03
N LYS A 435 -26.21 -24.23 -19.85
CA LYS A 435 -27.08 -24.50 -18.70
C LYS A 435 -27.13 -25.98 -18.33
N ASN A 436 -25.98 -26.66 -18.43
CA ASN A 436 -25.88 -28.07 -18.11
C ASN A 436 -25.65 -28.26 -16.61
N SER A 437 -26.73 -28.48 -15.87
CA SER A 437 -26.73 -28.75 -14.43
C SER A 437 -26.55 -30.23 -14.05
N SER A 438 -26.15 -31.09 -15.00
CA SER A 438 -25.86 -32.51 -14.78
C SER A 438 -24.66 -32.70 -13.85
N LEU A 439 -24.76 -33.65 -12.91
CA LEU A 439 -23.64 -33.99 -12.01
C LEU A 439 -22.49 -34.73 -12.71
N GLU A 440 -22.77 -35.38 -13.84
CA GLU A 440 -21.80 -36.23 -14.55
C GLU A 440 -20.92 -35.41 -15.50
N ASP A 441 -21.52 -34.51 -16.27
CA ASP A 441 -20.87 -33.79 -17.38
C ASP A 441 -21.20 -32.28 -17.44
N GLY A 442 -21.98 -31.78 -16.48
CA GLY A 442 -22.34 -30.37 -16.37
C GLY A 442 -21.34 -29.54 -15.57
N TYR A 443 -21.67 -28.28 -15.31
CA TYR A 443 -20.84 -27.39 -14.48
C TYR A 443 -20.58 -27.98 -13.07
N PRO A 444 -21.50 -28.75 -12.44
CA PRO A 444 -21.20 -29.39 -11.15
C PRO A 444 -20.06 -30.41 -11.22
N SER A 445 -19.69 -30.93 -12.40
CA SER A 445 -18.52 -31.81 -12.57
C SER A 445 -17.19 -31.02 -12.57
N VAL A 446 -17.24 -29.72 -12.87
CA VAL A 446 -16.08 -28.82 -13.02
C VAL A 446 -15.81 -28.03 -11.74
N ILE A 447 -16.85 -27.47 -11.15
CA ILE A 447 -16.77 -26.54 -10.02
C ILE A 447 -17.31 -27.11 -8.71
N ASP A 448 -16.75 -26.65 -7.60
CA ASP A 448 -17.36 -26.76 -6.29
C ASP A 448 -18.50 -25.74 -6.21
N VAL A 449 -19.71 -26.18 -6.56
CA VAL A 449 -20.91 -25.33 -6.60
C VAL A 449 -21.11 -24.51 -5.31
N PRO A 450 -20.93 -25.06 -4.08
CA PRO A 450 -21.04 -24.27 -2.85
C PRO A 450 -20.08 -23.08 -2.78
N SER A 451 -18.80 -23.24 -3.16
CA SER A 451 -17.85 -22.12 -3.16
C SER A 451 -18.23 -20.99 -4.11
N PHE A 452 -18.74 -21.32 -5.30
CA PHE A 452 -19.21 -20.31 -6.26
C PHE A 452 -20.46 -19.60 -5.75
N ILE A 453 -21.37 -20.32 -5.09
CA ILE A 453 -22.57 -19.76 -4.48
C ILE A 453 -22.20 -18.81 -3.34
N ASP A 454 -21.32 -19.22 -2.43
CA ASP A 454 -20.89 -18.38 -1.30
C ASP A 454 -20.15 -17.14 -1.80
N PHE A 455 -19.28 -17.29 -2.81
CA PHE A 455 -18.60 -16.16 -3.45
C PHE A 455 -19.59 -15.17 -4.08
N MET A 456 -20.59 -15.67 -4.80
CA MET A 456 -21.65 -14.85 -5.39
C MET A 456 -22.48 -14.15 -4.31
N ILE A 457 -22.92 -14.86 -3.27
CA ILE A 457 -23.67 -14.25 -2.16
C ILE A 457 -22.88 -13.12 -1.51
N LEU A 458 -21.59 -13.29 -1.24
CA LEU A 458 -20.77 -12.26 -0.60
C LEU A 458 -20.63 -11.01 -1.47
N ASN A 459 -20.35 -11.17 -2.77
CA ASN A 459 -20.21 -10.03 -3.69
C ASN A 459 -21.53 -9.29 -3.91
N GLU A 460 -22.63 -10.03 -4.07
CA GLU A 460 -23.96 -9.43 -4.27
C GLU A 460 -24.48 -8.78 -2.98
N PHE A 461 -24.27 -9.41 -1.82
CA PHE A 461 -24.62 -8.84 -0.53
C PHE A 461 -23.89 -7.52 -0.27
N ALA A 462 -22.61 -7.44 -0.67
CA ALA A 462 -21.79 -6.26 -0.52
C ALA A 462 -21.99 -5.25 -1.67
N ALA A 463 -22.70 -5.60 -2.74
CA ALA A 463 -22.74 -4.83 -3.99
C ALA A 463 -21.31 -4.46 -4.48
N ASN A 464 -20.43 -5.47 -4.56
CA ASN A 464 -19.04 -5.29 -4.99
C ASN A 464 -18.94 -5.03 -6.50
N VAL A 465 -18.55 -3.82 -6.85
CA VAL A 465 -18.50 -3.29 -8.22
C VAL A 465 -17.41 -3.90 -9.09
N ASP A 466 -16.42 -4.54 -8.49
CA ASP A 466 -15.30 -5.15 -9.20
C ASP A 466 -15.26 -6.68 -9.02
N GLY A 467 -16.06 -7.23 -8.11
CA GLY A 467 -15.90 -8.58 -7.54
C GLY A 467 -15.96 -9.77 -8.50
N TYR A 468 -16.44 -9.59 -9.74
CA TYR A 468 -16.40 -10.64 -10.78
C TYR A 468 -15.35 -10.39 -11.86
N GLN A 469 -14.88 -9.15 -12.00
CA GLN A 469 -13.99 -8.71 -13.07
C GLN A 469 -12.54 -8.57 -12.60
N PHE A 470 -12.31 -7.99 -11.42
CA PHE A 470 -10.99 -7.73 -10.84
C PHE A 470 -10.92 -8.30 -9.42
N SER A 471 -9.71 -8.57 -8.93
CA SER A 471 -9.49 -9.17 -7.60
C SER A 471 -10.26 -10.49 -7.35
N THR A 472 -10.68 -11.19 -8.42
CA THR A 472 -11.49 -12.43 -8.34
C THR A 472 -10.57 -13.65 -8.29
N PHE A 473 -10.40 -14.28 -7.12
CA PHE A 473 -9.55 -15.46 -7.00
C PHE A 473 -10.29 -16.77 -7.23
N PHE A 474 -9.54 -17.75 -7.73
CA PHE A 474 -9.95 -19.13 -7.90
C PHE A 474 -8.81 -20.04 -7.46
N HIS A 475 -9.14 -21.18 -6.89
CA HIS A 475 -8.15 -22.21 -6.56
C HIS A 475 -8.69 -23.60 -6.82
N LYS A 476 -7.79 -24.54 -7.08
CA LYS A 476 -8.18 -25.94 -7.28
C LYS A 476 -7.14 -26.86 -6.69
N ASP A 477 -7.53 -27.70 -5.74
CA ASP A 477 -6.66 -28.75 -5.24
C ASP A 477 -6.59 -29.95 -6.20
N ARG A 478 -5.54 -30.76 -6.06
CA ARG A 478 -5.31 -31.96 -6.88
C ARG A 478 -6.49 -32.92 -6.74
N ASN A 479 -7.01 -33.40 -7.86
CA ASN A 479 -8.21 -34.23 -7.96
C ASN A 479 -9.50 -33.59 -7.37
N GLY A 480 -9.47 -32.33 -6.93
CA GLY A 480 -10.64 -31.59 -6.47
C GLY A 480 -11.42 -30.94 -7.62
N LYS A 481 -12.39 -30.09 -7.27
CA LYS A 481 -13.10 -29.22 -8.22
C LYS A 481 -12.56 -27.80 -8.12
N LEU A 482 -12.74 -27.00 -9.17
CA LEU A 482 -12.39 -25.58 -9.14
C LEU A 482 -13.27 -24.88 -8.09
N ARG A 483 -12.66 -24.08 -7.23
CA ARG A 483 -13.33 -23.29 -6.20
C ARG A 483 -13.20 -21.80 -6.54
N ALA A 484 -14.26 -21.04 -6.27
CA ALA A 484 -14.20 -19.58 -6.27
C ALA A 484 -13.75 -19.07 -4.90
N GLY A 485 -13.08 -17.92 -4.90
CA GLY A 485 -12.48 -17.31 -3.73
C GLY A 485 -11.04 -17.78 -3.46
N PRO A 486 -10.39 -17.25 -2.40
CA PRO A 486 -10.94 -16.33 -1.40
C PRO A 486 -11.46 -15.00 -1.96
N ILE A 487 -12.41 -14.37 -1.28
CA ILE A 487 -12.78 -12.98 -1.59
C ILE A 487 -11.62 -12.04 -1.26
N TRP A 488 -11.51 -10.94 -2.01
CA TRP A 488 -10.44 -9.94 -1.88
C TRP A 488 -10.94 -8.60 -2.43
N ASP A 489 -10.45 -7.49 -1.88
CA ASP A 489 -10.69 -6.11 -2.36
C ASP A 489 -12.17 -5.69 -2.31
N PHE A 490 -12.68 -5.53 -1.09
CA PHE A 490 -14.08 -5.22 -0.79
C PHE A 490 -14.24 -3.78 -0.28
N ASN A 491 -13.30 -2.87 -0.55
CA ASN A 491 -13.43 -1.46 -0.19
C ASN A 491 -14.50 -0.71 -1.03
N LEU A 492 -14.73 -1.11 -2.29
CA LEU A 492 -15.77 -0.54 -3.18
C LEU A 492 -17.10 -1.30 -3.07
N THR A 493 -17.69 -1.25 -1.89
CA THR A 493 -18.89 -2.00 -1.50
C THR A 493 -19.81 -1.18 -0.59
N TYR A 494 -21.01 -1.70 -0.32
CA TYR A 494 -21.98 -1.14 0.63
C TYR A 494 -22.25 0.35 0.39
N GLY A 495 -22.52 0.75 -0.87
CA GLY A 495 -22.78 2.14 -1.21
C GLY A 495 -21.54 2.99 -1.47
N ASN A 496 -20.33 2.41 -1.44
CA ASN A 496 -19.09 3.12 -1.72
C ASN A 496 -18.54 2.77 -3.11
N ASP A 497 -18.17 3.80 -3.85
CA ASP A 497 -17.51 3.67 -5.15
C ASP A 497 -16.57 4.87 -5.35
N LEU A 498 -15.90 4.91 -6.51
CA LEU A 498 -14.94 5.92 -6.90
C LEU A 498 -15.64 7.17 -7.45
N PHE A 499 -16.46 7.81 -6.62
CA PHE A 499 -17.27 9.00 -6.99
C PHE A 499 -16.45 10.16 -7.54
N PHE A 500 -15.21 10.32 -7.07
CA PHE A 500 -14.28 11.33 -7.58
C PHE A 500 -13.98 11.14 -9.08
N TRP A 501 -14.07 9.92 -9.60
CA TRP A 501 -13.94 9.61 -11.03
C TRP A 501 -15.30 9.48 -11.74
N GLY A 502 -16.39 9.87 -11.08
CA GLY A 502 -17.74 9.84 -11.64
C GLY A 502 -18.40 8.46 -11.67
N TYR A 503 -17.86 7.49 -10.95
CA TYR A 503 -18.46 6.17 -10.79
C TYR A 503 -19.46 6.14 -9.64
N ASP A 504 -20.58 5.44 -9.84
CA ASP A 504 -21.63 5.19 -8.86
C ASP A 504 -22.30 3.85 -9.19
N ARG A 505 -21.64 2.75 -8.84
CA ARG A 505 -22.00 1.38 -9.25
C ARG A 505 -22.35 0.47 -8.07
N SER A 506 -21.92 0.84 -6.85
CA SER A 506 -22.18 0.05 -5.64
C SER A 506 -23.56 0.41 -5.06
N PHE A 507 -24.62 0.13 -5.81
CA PHE A 507 -25.97 0.45 -5.34
C PHE A 507 -26.35 -0.41 -4.12
N THR A 508 -26.94 0.22 -3.09
CA THR A 508 -27.46 -0.48 -1.90
C THR A 508 -28.74 -1.29 -2.18
N TYR A 509 -29.16 -1.37 -3.44
CA TYR A 509 -30.34 -2.07 -3.91
C TYR A 509 -30.05 -2.77 -5.23
N GLY A 510 -30.72 -3.90 -5.47
CA GLY A 510 -30.53 -4.68 -6.70
C GLY A 510 -29.35 -5.64 -6.62
N TRP A 511 -29.06 -6.28 -7.75
CA TRP A 511 -27.93 -7.21 -7.92
C TRP A 511 -26.92 -6.57 -8.86
N GLN A 512 -25.62 -6.82 -8.66
CA GLN A 512 -24.55 -6.39 -9.57
C GLN A 512 -24.69 -7.05 -10.95
N PHE A 513 -25.41 -8.16 -11.07
CA PHE A 513 -25.74 -8.72 -12.38
C PHE A 513 -26.87 -7.98 -13.13
N ASP A 514 -27.55 -7.01 -12.50
CA ASP A 514 -28.64 -6.23 -13.10
C ASP A 514 -28.18 -4.83 -13.57
N ASP A 515 -27.00 -4.34 -13.15
CA ASP A 515 -26.47 -3.03 -13.54
C ASP A 515 -25.87 -3.00 -14.96
N GLY A 516 -25.51 -4.18 -15.50
CA GLY A 516 -24.94 -4.33 -16.83
C GLY A 516 -23.43 -4.04 -16.93
N GLU A 517 -22.73 -3.97 -15.80
CA GLU A 517 -21.33 -3.55 -15.72
C GLU A 517 -20.35 -4.72 -15.53
N ASN A 518 -19.54 -4.70 -14.46
CA ASN A 518 -18.39 -5.56 -14.20
C ASN A 518 -18.77 -7.00 -13.80
N MET A 519 -19.61 -7.65 -14.61
CA MET A 519 -20.12 -9.00 -14.39
C MET A 519 -19.09 -10.13 -14.63
N GLY A 520 -17.83 -9.79 -14.92
CA GLY A 520 -16.77 -10.76 -15.19
C GLY A 520 -16.98 -11.65 -16.41
N ALA A 521 -16.26 -12.77 -16.44
CA ALA A 521 -16.39 -13.75 -17.52
C ALA A 521 -17.83 -14.30 -17.58
N LYS A 522 -18.34 -14.55 -18.80
CA LYS A 522 -19.74 -14.93 -19.04
C LYS A 522 -20.29 -16.04 -18.15
N PHE A 523 -19.45 -17.00 -17.75
CA PHE A 523 -19.87 -18.10 -16.88
C PHE A 523 -20.50 -17.63 -15.56
N TRP A 524 -20.14 -16.45 -15.04
CA TRP A 524 -20.74 -15.91 -13.81
C TRP A 524 -22.24 -15.64 -14.00
N LYS A 525 -22.57 -14.85 -15.03
CA LYS A 525 -23.96 -14.54 -15.39
C LYS A 525 -24.70 -15.79 -15.87
N ASP A 526 -24.04 -16.68 -16.61
CA ASP A 526 -24.64 -17.93 -17.07
C ASP A 526 -25.05 -18.84 -15.90
N LEU A 527 -24.21 -18.94 -14.85
CA LEU A 527 -24.56 -19.62 -13.61
C LEU A 527 -25.69 -18.90 -12.87
N PHE A 528 -25.63 -17.57 -12.73
CA PHE A 528 -26.69 -16.79 -12.10
C PHE A 528 -28.05 -16.95 -12.81
N ASP A 529 -28.07 -17.15 -14.13
CA ASP A 529 -29.29 -17.33 -14.92
C ASP A 529 -29.75 -18.79 -15.05
N ASP A 530 -29.00 -19.75 -14.52
CA ASP A 530 -29.37 -21.17 -14.51
C ASP A 530 -30.43 -21.44 -13.42
N PRO A 531 -31.59 -22.04 -13.75
CA PRO A 531 -32.67 -22.25 -12.77
C PRO A 531 -32.29 -23.15 -11.58
N ILE A 532 -31.44 -24.16 -11.79
CA ILE A 532 -31.01 -25.08 -10.74
C ILE A 532 -29.98 -24.40 -9.84
N TYR A 533 -29.03 -23.67 -10.42
CA TYR A 533 -28.07 -22.87 -9.68
C TYR A 533 -28.78 -21.81 -8.82
N ARG A 534 -29.75 -21.07 -9.38
CA ARG A 534 -30.58 -20.10 -8.63
C ARG A 534 -31.34 -20.74 -7.47
N CYS A 535 -31.80 -21.98 -7.62
CA CYS A 535 -32.45 -22.70 -6.53
C CYS A 535 -31.48 -22.93 -5.35
N TYR A 536 -30.24 -23.33 -5.63
CA TYR A 536 -29.22 -23.51 -4.59
C TYR A 536 -28.77 -22.17 -3.99
N LEU A 537 -28.59 -21.14 -4.83
CA LEU A 537 -28.27 -19.78 -4.41
C LEU A 537 -29.33 -19.24 -3.44
N ASN A 538 -30.62 -19.33 -3.80
CA ASN A 538 -31.73 -18.89 -2.96
C ASN A 538 -31.77 -19.65 -1.63
N LYS A 539 -31.62 -20.99 -1.67
CA LYS A 539 -31.60 -21.81 -0.46
C LYS A 539 -30.44 -21.44 0.47
N ARG A 540 -29.26 -21.20 -0.09
CA ARG A 540 -28.09 -20.80 0.70
C ARG A 540 -28.25 -19.40 1.28
N TRP A 541 -28.76 -18.44 0.49
CA TRP A 541 -29.10 -17.08 0.94
C TRP A 541 -30.06 -17.09 2.12
N GLN A 542 -31.18 -17.83 2.03
CA GLN A 542 -32.13 -17.98 3.14
C GLN A 542 -31.44 -18.54 4.38
N GLY A 543 -30.66 -19.61 4.23
CA GLY A 543 -29.94 -20.21 5.35
C GLY A 543 -28.85 -19.33 5.96
N LEU A 544 -28.30 -18.36 5.23
CA LEU A 544 -27.29 -17.43 5.76
C LEU A 544 -27.91 -16.17 6.38
N THR A 545 -29.15 -15.84 6.02
CA THR A 545 -29.89 -14.66 6.51
C THR A 545 -30.92 -14.99 7.59
N ASP A 546 -31.18 -16.28 7.85
CA ASP A 546 -32.02 -16.76 8.96
C ASP A 546 -31.54 -16.22 10.32
N LEU A 547 -32.46 -16.20 11.30
CA LEU A 547 -32.17 -15.65 12.64
C LEU A 547 -30.94 -16.32 13.27
N GLY A 548 -29.96 -15.49 13.65
CA GLY A 548 -28.71 -15.94 14.28
C GLY A 548 -27.62 -16.37 13.31
N MET A 549 -27.87 -16.35 12.00
CA MET A 549 -26.90 -16.68 10.97
C MET A 549 -26.04 -15.47 10.57
N PRO A 550 -24.83 -15.67 10.01
CA PRO A 550 -23.85 -14.60 9.82
C PRO A 550 -24.32 -13.40 8.98
N LEU A 551 -25.15 -13.62 7.96
CA LEU A 551 -25.65 -12.54 7.09
C LEU A 551 -27.01 -11.99 7.55
N ASN A 552 -27.50 -12.41 8.72
CA ASN A 552 -28.70 -11.82 9.30
C ASN A 552 -28.42 -10.35 9.66
N THR A 553 -29.36 -9.46 9.35
CA THR A 553 -29.22 -8.01 9.58
C THR A 553 -28.81 -7.69 11.02
N LEU A 554 -29.39 -8.33 12.04
CA LEU A 554 -29.02 -8.08 13.43
C LEU A 554 -27.55 -8.46 13.70
N LYS A 555 -27.08 -9.58 13.16
CA LYS A 555 -25.70 -10.02 13.32
C LYS A 555 -24.70 -9.11 12.64
N VAL A 556 -25.03 -8.65 11.44
CA VAL A 556 -24.20 -7.69 10.68
C VAL A 556 -24.16 -6.34 11.40
N THR A 557 -25.31 -5.81 11.83
CA THR A 557 -25.39 -4.54 12.57
C THR A 557 -24.66 -4.61 13.91
N ASP A 558 -24.84 -5.69 14.69
CA ASP A 558 -24.12 -5.88 15.96
C ASP A 558 -22.60 -5.86 15.72
N PHE A 559 -22.12 -6.57 14.70
CA PHE A 559 -20.70 -6.61 14.35
C PHE A 559 -20.16 -5.24 13.89
N ILE A 560 -20.92 -4.49 13.10
CA ILE A 560 -20.56 -3.12 12.69
C ILE A 560 -20.45 -2.24 13.94
N ASN A 561 -21.45 -2.24 14.82
CA ASN A 561 -21.45 -1.45 16.05
C ASN A 561 -20.26 -1.79 16.96
N GLU A 562 -19.97 -3.08 17.15
CA GLU A 562 -18.81 -3.53 17.92
C GLU A 562 -17.49 -3.05 17.28
N THR A 563 -17.38 -3.11 15.96
CA THR A 563 -16.19 -2.67 15.23
C THR A 563 -16.00 -1.16 15.36
N VAL A 564 -17.07 -0.38 15.21
CA VAL A 564 -17.07 1.08 15.33
C VAL A 564 -16.58 1.49 16.71
N LEU A 565 -17.16 0.90 17.77
CA LEU A 565 -16.71 1.14 19.14
C LEU A 565 -15.24 0.77 19.34
N HIS A 566 -14.76 -0.26 18.66
CA HIS A 566 -13.37 -0.70 18.75
C HIS A 566 -12.38 0.26 18.06
N ILE A 567 -12.75 0.90 16.96
CA ILE A 567 -11.82 1.69 16.14
C ILE A 567 -11.99 3.21 16.24
N SER A 568 -13.07 3.71 16.88
CA SER A 568 -13.42 5.15 16.89
C SER A 568 -12.26 6.06 17.31
N GLU A 569 -11.54 5.72 18.38
CA GLU A 569 -10.42 6.54 18.89
C GLU A 569 -9.27 6.67 17.86
N ALA A 570 -9.00 5.59 17.14
CA ALA A 570 -7.98 5.54 16.10
C ALA A 570 -8.46 6.17 14.80
N ALA A 571 -9.77 6.07 14.49
CA ALA A 571 -10.39 6.75 13.36
C ALA A 571 -10.33 8.28 13.52
N ASP A 572 -10.59 8.81 14.72
CA ASP A 572 -10.47 10.24 15.02
C ASP A 572 -9.04 10.76 14.79
N ARG A 573 -8.03 10.02 15.28
CA ARG A 573 -6.61 10.36 15.05
C ARG A 573 -6.22 10.28 13.59
N GLN A 574 -6.69 9.27 12.88
CA GLN A 574 -6.46 9.14 11.44
C GLN A 574 -7.06 10.31 10.67
N GLU A 575 -8.30 10.70 10.96
CA GLU A 575 -8.93 11.83 10.27
C GLU A 575 -8.22 13.14 10.61
N ALA A 576 -7.79 13.31 11.87
CA ALA A 576 -6.96 14.45 12.24
C ALA A 576 -5.65 14.51 11.42
N LEU A 577 -4.97 13.38 11.22
CA LEU A 577 -3.71 13.31 10.48
C LEU A 577 -3.90 13.49 8.97
N TRP A 578 -4.79 12.71 8.37
CA TRP A 578 -4.87 12.54 6.92
C TRP A 578 -5.98 13.38 6.27
N GLY A 579 -7.07 13.68 6.98
CA GLY A 579 -8.23 14.39 6.42
C GLY A 579 -8.85 13.72 5.19
N THR A 580 -8.69 12.40 5.05
CA THR A 580 -9.00 11.64 3.82
C THR A 580 -10.35 10.92 3.86
N MET A 581 -11.01 10.82 5.00
CA MET A 581 -12.17 9.92 5.16
C MET A 581 -13.51 10.65 5.19
N GLY A 582 -13.53 11.98 5.36
CA GLY A 582 -14.77 12.67 5.67
C GLY A 582 -15.28 12.26 7.06
N ILE A 583 -16.57 12.47 7.33
CA ILE A 583 -17.12 12.23 8.68
C ILE A 583 -17.43 10.74 8.85
N PHE A 584 -16.53 10.01 9.53
CA PHE A 584 -16.64 8.58 9.86
C PHE A 584 -18.04 8.19 10.36
N ASP A 585 -18.60 8.94 11.32
CA ASP A 585 -19.94 8.71 11.87
C ASP A 585 -21.07 8.77 10.82
N GLN A 586 -20.91 9.55 9.75
CA GLN A 586 -21.91 9.65 8.66
C GLN A 586 -21.88 8.44 7.72
N GLN A 587 -20.77 7.70 7.68
CA GLN A 587 -20.64 6.49 6.87
C GLN A 587 -21.22 5.26 7.58
N VAL A 588 -21.42 5.37 8.88
CA VAL A 588 -21.79 4.28 9.79
C VAL A 588 -23.22 4.44 10.33
N SER A 589 -23.84 5.63 10.19
CA SER A 589 -25.17 5.91 10.73
C SER A 589 -26.32 5.26 9.94
N GLU A 590 -27.31 4.76 10.72
CA GLU A 590 -28.56 4.04 10.40
C GLU A 590 -29.05 3.95 8.94
#